data_AF-A0A535N0C4-F1
#
_entry.id   AF-A0A535N0C4-F1
#
_cell.length_a   1.000
_cell.length_b   1.000
_cell.length_c   1.000
_cell.angle_alpha   90.00
_cell.angle_beta   90.00
_cell.angle_gamma   90.00
#
_symmetry.space_group_name_H-M   'P 1'
#
loop_
_entity.id
_entity.type
_entity.pdbx_description
1 polymer ?
#
loop_
_entity_poly.entity_id
_entity_poly.type
_entity_poly.pdbx_seq_one_letter_code
_entity_poly.pdbx_strand_id
1 'polypeptide(L)' 'MPLTRALERVAGLQTQYAPSGYVGLFARLRGFERGALTRALERRQAVQATLMRSTIHLV' A
#
# COMPACT_ATOMS: atom_id res chain seq x y z
N MET A 1 -11.60 -7.56 2.11
CA MET A 1 -11.73 -6.34 1.28
C MET A 1 -10.57 -6.32 0.29
N PRO A 2 -10.77 -5.91 -0.98
CA PRO A 2 -9.67 -5.77 -1.95
C PRO A 2 -8.60 -4.79 -1.45
N LEU A 3 -7.33 -5.02 -1.81
CA LEU A 3 -6.20 -4.19 -1.40
C LEU A 3 -6.33 -2.73 -1.85
N THR A 4 -6.71 -2.49 -3.10
CA THR A 4 -6.91 -1.14 -3.66
C THR A 4 -7.93 -0.34 -2.86
N ARG A 5 -9.08 -0.94 -2.57
CA ARG A 5 -10.11 -0.38 -1.67
C ARG A 5 -9.59 -0.06 -0.27
N ALA A 6 -8.63 -0.83 0.24
CA ALA A 6 -8.00 -0.53 1.53
C ALA A 6 -7.14 0.74 1.46
N LEU A 7 -6.32 0.86 0.41
CA LEU A 7 -5.47 2.03 0.17
C LEU A 7 -6.30 3.29 -0.02
N GLU A 8 -7.37 3.21 -0.81
CA GLU A 8 -8.34 4.31 -1.02
C GLU A 8 -8.94 4.80 0.32
N ARG A 9 -9.36 3.87 1.19
CA ARG A 9 -9.97 4.21 2.49
C ARG A 9 -9.04 4.93 3.45
N VAL A 10 -7.73 4.82 3.26
CA VAL A 10 -6.72 5.51 4.08
C VAL A 10 -6.02 6.65 3.33
N ALA A 11 -6.50 7.00 2.14
CA ALA A 11 -5.92 8.01 1.26
C ALA A 11 -4.44 7.72 0.91
N GLY A 12 -4.11 6.45 0.73
CA GLY A 12 -2.75 5.97 0.52
C GLY A 12 -1.97 5.76 1.82
N LEU A 13 -0.86 5.05 1.74
CA LEU A 13 0.05 4.81 2.87
C LEU A 13 1.39 5.45 2.58
N GLN A 14 1.90 6.29 3.49
CA GLN A 14 3.25 6.82 3.36
C GLN A 14 4.28 5.67 3.49
N THR A 15 5.09 5.46 2.45
CA THR A 15 6.03 4.33 2.32
C THR A 15 7.42 4.79 1.85
N GLN A 16 8.01 5.80 2.51
CA GLN A 16 9.41 6.23 2.28
C GLN A 16 10.39 5.07 2.54
N TYR A 17 10.07 4.20 3.48
CA TYR A 17 10.70 2.90 3.65
C TYR A 17 9.76 1.82 3.09
N ALA A 18 10.18 1.10 2.05
CA ALA A 18 9.31 0.18 1.31
C ALA A 18 8.64 -0.90 2.18
N PRO A 19 9.32 -1.52 3.18
CA PRO A 19 8.67 -2.47 4.08
C PRO A 19 7.50 -1.91 4.89
N SER A 20 7.45 -0.59 5.12
CA SER A 20 6.35 0.06 5.88
C SER A 20 4.99 -0.17 5.24
N GLY A 21 4.91 -0.33 3.91
CA GLY A 21 3.64 -0.65 3.23
C GLY A 21 3.13 -2.03 3.63
N TYR A 22 4.00 -3.04 3.66
CA TYR A 22 3.66 -4.41 4.06
C TYR A 22 3.22 -4.48 5.52
N VAL A 23 3.98 -3.85 6.43
CA VAL A 23 3.68 -3.81 7.86
C VAL A 23 2.38 -3.04 8.11
N GLY A 24 2.19 -1.90 7.44
CA GLY A 24 1.02 -1.06 7.60
C GLY A 24 -0.28 -1.74 7.18
N LEU A 25 -0.24 -2.54 6.10
CA LEU A 25 -1.38 -3.32 5.63
C LEU A 25 -1.62 -4.55 6.52
N PHE A 26 -0.58 -5.26 6.92
CA PHE A 26 -0.68 -6.39 7.86
C PHE A 26 -1.37 -6.00 9.17
N ALA A 27 -1.03 -4.83 9.72
CA ALA A 27 -1.63 -4.34 10.95
C ALA A 27 -3.11 -3.92 10.81
N ARG A 28 -3.60 -3.64 9.59
CA ARG A 28 -4.94 -3.05 9.36
C ARG A 28 -5.91 -3.99 8.67
N LEU A 29 -5.43 -4.94 7.88
CA LEU A 29 -6.25 -5.81 7.05
C LEU A 29 -6.21 -7.24 7.57
N ARG A 30 -7.35 -7.70 8.10
CA ARG A 30 -7.53 -9.11 8.47
C ARG A 30 -7.34 -10.00 7.24
N GLY A 31 -6.50 -11.03 7.38
CA GLY A 31 -6.19 -11.98 6.30
C GLY A 31 -5.27 -11.41 5.22
N PHE A 32 -4.55 -10.32 5.49
CA PHE A 32 -3.55 -9.80 4.56
C PHE A 32 -2.38 -10.76 4.41
N GLU A 33 -2.07 -11.10 3.17
CA GLU A 33 -0.85 -11.82 2.81
C GLU A 33 0.16 -10.87 2.19
N ARG A 34 1.43 -10.99 2.59
CA ARG A 34 2.53 -10.18 2.05
C ARG A 34 2.56 -10.18 0.51
N GLY A 35 2.36 -11.34 -0.11
CA GLY A 35 2.37 -11.49 -1.57
C GLY A 35 1.24 -10.74 -2.28
N ALA A 36 0.16 -10.38 -1.59
CA ALA A 36 -0.93 -9.61 -2.19
C ALA A 36 -0.48 -8.20 -2.60
N LEU A 37 0.34 -7.53 -1.78
CA LEU A 37 0.90 -6.22 -2.12
C LEU A 37 1.90 -6.33 -3.27
N THR A 38 2.80 -7.30 -3.23
CA THR A 38 3.79 -7.52 -4.30
C THR A 38 3.10 -7.72 -5.65
N ARG A 39 2.09 -8.60 -5.71
CA ARG A 39 1.32 -8.83 -6.95
C ARG A 39 0.58 -7.59 -7.44
N ALA A 40 0.06 -6.76 -6.53
CA ALA A 40 -0.62 -5.53 -6.92
C ALA A 40 0.33 -4.50 -7.53
N LEU A 41 1.56 -4.38 -7.00
CA LEU A 41 2.61 -3.55 -7.56
C LEU A 41 3.05 -4.06 -8.95
N GLU A 42 3.31 -5.36 -9.08
CA GLU A 42 3.70 -5.99 -10.35
C GLU A 42 2.64 -5.81 -11.44
N ARG A 43 1.35 -5.92 -11.07
CA ARG A 43 0.21 -5.74 -11.98
C ARG A 43 -0.20 -4.29 -12.17
N ARG A 44 0.54 -3.33 -11.59
CA ARG A 44 0.24 -1.89 -11.64
C ARG A 44 -1.15 -1.53 -11.13
N GLN A 45 -1.66 -2.32 -10.19
CA GLN A 45 -2.92 -2.06 -9.47
C GLN A 45 -2.70 -1.15 -8.26
N ALA A 46 -1.45 -1.03 -7.81
CA ALA A 46 -0.98 -0.04 -6.85
C ALA A 46 0.38 0.48 -7.34
N VAL A 47 0.76 1.69 -6.92
CA VAL A 47 2.03 2.32 -7.29
C VAL A 47 2.65 3.03 -6.08
N GLN A 48 3.98 3.10 -6.06
CA GLN A 48 4.69 4.02 -5.16
C GLN A 48 4.97 5.32 -5.92
N ALA A 49 4.43 6.42 -5.42
CA ALA A 49 4.58 7.73 -6.05
C ALA A 49 4.75 8.83 -5.01
N THR A 50 5.37 9.94 -5.40
CA THR A 50 5.46 11.14 -4.56
C THR A 50 4.13 11.87 -4.56
N LEU A 51 3.49 11.98 -3.40
CA LEU A 51 2.20 12.65 -3.24
C LEU A 51 2.26 13.66 -2.07
N MET A 52 1.45 13.44 -1.02
CA MET A 52 1.21 14.41 0.04
C MET A 52 2.52 14.82 0.71
N ARG A 53 2.74 16.14 0.85
CA ARG A 53 3.94 16.70 1.47
C ARG A 53 5.25 16.22 0.83
N SER A 54 5.26 15.91 -0.47
CA SER A 54 6.44 15.46 -1.22
C SER A 54 7.09 14.18 -0.66
N THR A 55 6.28 13.25 -0.15
CA THR A 55 6.75 11.93 0.32
C THR A 55 6.19 10.79 -0.52
N ILE A 56 6.91 9.67 -0.55
CA ILE A 56 6.51 8.47 -1.28
C ILE A 56 5.32 7.83 -0.57
N HIS A 57 4.22 7.64 -1.29
CA HIS A 57 3.04 6.94 -0.86
C HIS A 57 2.75 5.74 -1.75
N LEU A 58 2.27 4.68 -1.14
CA LEU A 58 1.60 3.57 -1.80
C LEU A 58 0.13 3.93 -1.99
N VAL A 59 -0.30 4.02 -3.25
CA VAL A 59 -1.69 4.32 -3.67
C VAL A 59 -2.19 3.28 -4.66
#